data_AF-A0A5C4LXQ3-F1
#
_entry.id   AF-A0A5C4LXQ3-F1
#
_cell.length_a   1.000
_cell.length_b   1.000
_cell.length_c   1.000
_cell.angle_alpha   90.00
_cell.angle_beta   90.00
_cell.angle_gamma   90.00
#
_symmetry.space_group_name_H-M   'P 1'
#
loop_
_entity.id
_entity.type
_entity.pdbx_description
1 polymer ?
#
loop_
_entity_poly.entity_id
_entity_poly.type
_entity_poly.pdbx_seq_one_letter_code
_entity_poly.pdbx_strand_id
1 'polypeptide(L)'
;MDPGLCGYCRRYPRRGLGGRGRTADFCDHVWAVDEKGREVTCARLDEADQVVHAAYGSAFPGFDVAGLGRDISRALAEINPLRHSLTALGGRLDEEVAAARERAETAEQAREKAVAEAAAAEARAEAAESAAADAEERAGEAESRATEAERRAAADRQQAQQAHTDRIAALGKAEALGEQVHRLGQGAERAAERLEDLTAQVSARAGEAEAAHARARSLESDLRELSERHTNEVAHLRDRHEQALADLRARDEDARVQLRTEHDRRIAALRHEHETALTAVRHEVSELTSAQARDQATANEARATAASAGRDRDSVSGRLTELREGILTALAEQPADLPPRLRTLLDATRPGGAHT
;
A
#
# COMPACT_ATOMS: atom_id res chain seq x y z
N MET A 1 -178.12 20.13 45.20
CA MET A 1 -177.01 19.25 45.59
C MET A 1 -177.52 17.83 45.55
N ASP A 2 -176.78 16.91 44.94
CA ASP A 2 -177.13 15.49 44.96
C ASP A 2 -176.95 14.99 46.40
N PRO A 3 -178.03 14.60 47.12
CA PRO A 3 -178.01 14.49 48.58
C PRO A 3 -177.14 13.34 49.12
N GLY A 4 -176.43 12.61 48.26
CA GLY A 4 -175.51 11.53 48.63
C GLY A 4 -174.01 11.88 48.58
N LEU A 5 -173.62 13.11 48.21
CA LEU A 5 -172.21 13.50 48.03
C LEU A 5 -171.74 14.50 49.10
N CYS A 6 -170.49 14.36 49.56
CA CYS A 6 -169.92 15.26 50.55
C CYS A 6 -169.82 16.70 50.04
N GLY A 7 -170.34 17.65 50.82
CA GLY A 7 -170.42 19.07 50.45
C GLY A 7 -169.08 19.73 50.08
N TYR A 8 -167.97 19.29 50.69
CA TYR A 8 -166.63 19.87 50.46
C TYR A 8 -165.87 19.19 49.31
N CYS A 9 -165.71 17.86 49.38
CA CYS A 9 -164.86 17.09 48.46
C CYS A 9 -165.62 16.58 47.22
N ARG A 10 -166.96 16.66 47.22
CA ARG A 10 -167.88 16.04 46.24
C ARG A 10 -167.63 14.54 45.99
N ARG A 11 -167.09 13.82 46.99
CA ARG A 11 -166.98 12.34 46.97
C ARG A 11 -168.08 11.71 47.83
N TYR A 12 -168.47 10.47 47.52
CA TYR A 12 -169.46 9.73 48.32
C TYR A 12 -168.90 9.44 49.72
N PRO A 13 -169.61 9.84 50.80
CA PRO A 13 -169.21 9.51 52.16
C PRO A 13 -169.33 8.00 52.37
N ARG A 14 -168.31 7.37 52.98
CA ARG A 14 -168.30 5.91 53.20
C ARG A 14 -169.41 5.56 54.21
N ARG A 15 -170.37 4.70 53.80
CA ARG A 15 -171.45 4.20 54.67
C ARG A 15 -170.88 3.35 55.81
N GLY A 16 -170.98 3.87 57.03
CA GLY A 16 -171.03 3.07 58.25
C GLY A 16 -170.03 3.49 59.32
N LEU A 17 -170.52 4.17 60.35
CA LEU A 17 -170.33 3.82 61.78
C LEU A 17 -171.06 4.84 62.67
N GLY A 18 -172.24 4.43 63.13
CA GLY A 18 -172.98 5.05 64.26
C GLY A 18 -173.85 6.24 63.89
N GLY A 19 -175.14 6.30 64.15
CA GLY A 19 -176.06 5.38 64.82
C GLY A 19 -177.40 6.12 64.93
N ARG A 20 -178.50 5.46 64.57
CA ARG A 20 -179.90 5.96 64.57
C ARG A 20 -180.15 7.25 63.78
N GLY A 21 -180.36 7.08 62.47
CA GLY A 21 -181.29 7.92 61.70
C GLY A 21 -180.75 9.21 61.05
N ARG A 22 -179.44 9.50 61.11
CA ARG A 22 -178.83 10.58 60.32
C ARG A 22 -177.85 10.01 59.29
N THR A 23 -178.09 10.28 58.01
CA THR A 23 -177.11 10.07 56.94
C THR A 23 -175.96 11.05 57.14
N ALA A 24 -174.72 10.57 57.17
CA ALA A 24 -173.55 11.43 57.35
C ALA A 24 -173.24 12.17 56.04
N ASP A 25 -173.35 13.50 56.05
CA ASP A 25 -173.24 14.35 54.87
C ASP A 25 -171.78 14.66 54.43
N PHE A 26 -170.76 14.12 55.12
CA PHE A 26 -169.34 14.49 54.89
C PHE A 26 -168.34 13.30 54.85
N CYS A 27 -167.26 13.45 54.05
CA CYS A 27 -166.25 12.42 53.74
C CYS A 27 -164.97 12.58 54.61
N ASP A 28 -164.26 11.51 54.95
CA ASP A 28 -162.95 11.57 55.63
C ASP A 28 -161.77 11.88 54.69
N HIS A 29 -161.98 12.63 53.60
CA HIS A 29 -160.87 12.98 52.71
C HIS A 29 -159.93 13.96 53.42
N VAL A 30 -158.68 13.54 53.59
CA VAL A 30 -157.60 14.36 54.15
C VAL A 30 -157.12 15.34 53.08
N TRP A 31 -157.24 16.63 53.36
CA TRP A 31 -156.75 17.70 52.46
C TRP A 31 -155.31 18.09 52.75
N ALA A 32 -154.94 18.08 54.02
CA ALA A 32 -153.61 18.41 54.51
C ALA A 32 -153.43 17.77 55.89
N VAL A 33 -152.21 17.81 56.38
CA VAL A 33 -151.86 17.47 57.77
C VAL A 33 -151.45 18.76 58.45
N ASP A 34 -152.06 19.10 59.59
CA ASP A 34 -151.72 20.32 60.34
C ASP A 34 -150.27 20.25 60.86
N GLU A 35 -149.70 21.38 61.32
CA GLU A 35 -148.33 21.44 61.87
C GLU A 35 -148.11 20.50 63.08
N LYS A 36 -149.20 19.96 63.66
CA LYS A 36 -149.18 18.98 64.76
C LYS A 36 -149.34 17.54 64.27
N GLY A 37 -149.27 17.29 62.97
CA GLY A 37 -149.37 15.96 62.39
C GLY A 37 -150.79 15.41 62.32
N ARG A 38 -151.84 16.23 62.54
CA ARG A 38 -153.23 15.77 62.52
C ARG A 38 -153.86 16.01 61.17
N GLU A 39 -154.53 14.98 60.67
CA GLU A 39 -155.23 15.04 59.40
C GLU A 39 -156.42 16.00 59.45
N VAL A 40 -156.46 16.92 58.49
CA VAL A 40 -157.57 17.85 58.28
C VAL A 40 -158.53 17.22 57.27
N THR A 41 -159.59 16.60 57.77
CA THR A 41 -160.62 15.94 56.96
C THR A 41 -161.82 16.84 56.71
N CYS A 42 -162.67 16.52 55.72
CA CYS A 42 -163.89 17.31 55.47
C CYS A 42 -164.84 17.33 56.67
N ALA A 43 -164.90 16.25 57.47
CA ALA A 43 -165.68 16.21 58.70
C ALA A 43 -165.17 17.25 59.72
N ARG A 44 -163.85 17.39 59.83
CA ARG A 44 -163.22 18.36 60.73
C ARG A 44 -163.35 19.81 60.25
N LEU A 45 -163.37 20.00 58.93
CA LEU A 45 -163.66 21.30 58.31
C LEU A 45 -165.11 21.71 58.56
N ASP A 46 -166.06 20.78 58.52
CA ASP A 46 -167.46 21.05 58.87
C ASP A 46 -167.64 21.37 60.36
N GLU A 47 -166.94 20.67 61.25
CA GLU A 47 -166.91 21.02 62.69
C GLU A 47 -166.34 22.43 62.92
N ALA A 48 -165.27 22.80 62.21
CA ALA A 48 -164.72 24.15 62.30
C ALA A 48 -165.69 25.20 61.76
N ASP A 49 -166.39 24.90 60.66
CA ASP A 49 -167.41 25.78 60.07
C ASP A 49 -168.64 25.92 61.00
N GLN A 50 -169.08 24.84 61.65
CA GLN A 50 -170.13 24.87 62.67
C GLN A 50 -169.72 25.68 63.91
N VAL A 51 -168.47 25.58 64.36
CA VAL A 51 -167.96 26.38 65.49
C VAL A 51 -167.88 27.85 65.11
N VAL A 52 -167.47 28.19 63.89
CA VAL A 52 -167.47 29.56 63.38
C VAL A 52 -168.90 30.10 63.25
N HIS A 53 -169.83 29.28 62.76
CA HIS A 53 -171.24 29.67 62.61
C HIS A 53 -171.94 29.83 63.97
N ALA A 54 -171.60 29.01 64.97
CA ALA A 54 -172.10 29.11 66.34
C ALA A 54 -171.51 30.31 67.11
N ALA A 55 -170.25 30.66 66.87
CA ALA A 55 -169.58 31.77 67.55
C ALA A 55 -169.93 33.14 66.96
N TYR A 56 -170.16 33.25 65.66
CA TYR A 56 -170.38 34.53 64.97
C TYR A 56 -171.78 34.70 64.36
N GLY A 57 -172.66 33.69 64.51
CA GLY A 57 -174.04 33.74 64.05
C GLY A 57 -174.19 33.86 62.53
N SER A 58 -175.43 33.97 62.05
CA SER A 58 -175.77 33.97 60.62
C SER A 58 -175.29 35.19 59.82
N ALA A 59 -174.53 36.10 60.44
CA ALA A 59 -174.05 37.33 59.83
C ALA A 59 -172.57 37.26 59.38
N PHE A 60 -171.89 36.12 59.54
CA PHE A 60 -170.50 35.98 59.08
C PHE A 60 -170.45 35.76 57.56
N PRO A 61 -169.82 36.65 56.78
CA PRO A 61 -169.63 36.43 55.35
C PRO A 61 -168.69 35.23 55.19
N GLY A 62 -169.22 34.12 54.68
CA GLY A 62 -168.52 32.83 54.61
C GLY A 62 -167.12 32.95 54.02
N PHE A 63 -166.12 32.55 54.80
CA PHE A 63 -164.75 32.42 54.32
C PHE A 63 -164.71 31.17 53.43
N ASP A 64 -164.62 31.35 52.11
CA ASP A 64 -164.61 30.24 51.15
C ASP A 64 -163.27 29.49 51.23
N VAL A 65 -163.17 28.55 52.19
CA VAL A 65 -162.02 27.65 52.35
C VAL A 65 -161.77 26.83 51.08
N ALA A 66 -162.83 26.52 50.33
CA ALA A 66 -162.70 25.88 49.03
C ALA A 66 -162.09 26.83 47.98
N GLY A 67 -162.29 28.14 48.12
CA GLY A 67 -161.63 29.20 47.36
C GLY A 67 -160.12 29.25 47.62
N LEU A 68 -159.70 29.25 48.88
CA LEU A 68 -158.28 29.24 49.25
C LEU A 68 -157.56 27.96 48.79
N GLY A 69 -158.22 26.80 48.89
CA GLY A 69 -157.69 25.54 48.36
C GLY A 69 -157.52 25.56 46.84
N ARG A 70 -158.42 26.24 46.11
CA ARG A 70 -158.27 26.48 44.67
C ARG A 70 -157.12 27.42 44.36
N ASP A 71 -156.93 28.48 45.14
CA ASP A 71 -155.84 29.45 44.94
C ASP A 71 -154.46 28.85 45.23
N ILE A 72 -154.33 28.03 46.28
CA ILE A 72 -153.08 27.30 46.57
C ILE A 72 -152.80 26.23 45.51
N SER A 73 -153.82 25.48 45.09
CA SER A 73 -153.68 24.49 44.02
C SER A 73 -153.31 25.15 42.68
N ARG A 74 -153.85 26.35 42.42
CA ARG A 74 -153.50 27.17 41.26
C ARG A 74 -152.07 27.71 41.35
N ALA A 75 -151.65 28.24 42.50
CA ALA A 75 -150.29 28.69 42.72
C ALA A 75 -149.28 27.54 42.60
N LEU A 76 -149.60 26.35 43.14
CA LEU A 76 -148.76 25.15 42.96
C LEU A 76 -148.79 24.64 41.52
N ALA A 77 -149.90 24.77 40.79
CA ALA A 77 -149.97 24.46 39.36
C ALA A 77 -149.15 25.46 38.52
N GLU A 78 -148.98 26.70 38.97
CA GLU A 78 -148.12 27.72 38.35
C GLU A 78 -146.63 27.57 38.76
N ILE A 79 -146.34 27.10 39.99
CA ILE A 79 -144.97 26.90 40.50
C ILE A 79 -144.37 25.56 40.05
N ASN A 80 -145.16 24.50 39.95
CA ASN A 80 -144.67 23.19 39.49
C ASN A 80 -143.96 23.23 38.14
N PRO A 81 -144.45 23.91 37.08
CA PRO A 81 -143.72 24.01 35.82
C PRO A 81 -142.39 24.76 36.00
N LEU A 82 -142.33 25.82 36.82
CA LEU A 82 -141.07 26.49 37.15
C LEU A 82 -140.09 25.56 37.89
N ARG A 83 -140.58 24.74 38.82
CA ARG A 83 -139.76 23.74 39.52
C ARG A 83 -139.21 22.70 38.55
N HIS A 84 -140.05 22.18 37.64
CA HIS A 84 -139.60 21.25 36.60
C HIS A 84 -138.59 21.90 35.65
N SER A 85 -138.80 23.16 35.26
CA SER A 85 -137.84 23.91 34.42
C SER A 85 -136.52 24.17 35.13
N LEU A 86 -136.53 24.47 36.43
CA LEU A 86 -135.30 24.64 37.23
C LEU A 86 -134.56 23.31 37.42
N THR A 87 -135.27 22.21 37.67
CA THR A 87 -134.65 20.87 37.72
C THR A 87 -134.07 20.47 36.36
N ALA A 88 -134.76 20.76 35.26
CA ALA A 88 -134.26 20.50 33.91
C ALA A 88 -133.08 21.42 33.52
N LEU A 89 -133.06 22.67 34.01
CA LEU A 89 -131.90 23.55 33.89
C LEU A 89 -130.72 23.06 34.73
N GLY A 90 -130.97 22.60 35.96
CA GLY A 90 -129.96 21.98 36.81
C GLY A 90 -129.35 20.75 36.17
N GLY A 91 -130.17 19.84 35.63
CA GLY A 91 -129.70 18.66 34.90
C GLY A 91 -128.86 19.03 33.66
N ARG A 92 -129.30 20.01 32.86
CA ARG A 92 -128.51 20.50 31.72
C ARG A 92 -127.20 21.15 32.14
N LEU A 93 -127.19 21.92 33.24
CA LEU A 93 -125.98 22.55 33.76
C LEU A 93 -125.00 21.48 34.28
N ASP A 94 -125.49 20.46 34.99
CA ASP A 94 -124.68 19.34 35.46
C ASP A 94 -124.08 18.55 34.28
N GLU A 95 -124.87 18.29 33.23
CA GLU A 95 -124.40 17.68 31.98
C GLU A 95 -123.35 18.54 31.27
N GLU A 96 -123.56 19.86 31.17
CA GLU A 96 -122.57 20.78 30.57
C GLU A 96 -121.28 20.87 31.39
N VAL A 97 -121.37 20.89 32.73
CA VAL A 97 -120.21 20.89 33.62
C VAL A 97 -119.46 19.55 33.53
N ALA A 98 -120.16 18.42 33.47
CA ALA A 98 -119.55 17.12 33.25
C ALA A 98 -118.83 17.06 31.89
N ALA A 99 -119.49 17.50 30.82
CA ALA A 99 -118.90 17.57 29.48
C ALA A 99 -117.74 18.59 29.40
N ALA A 100 -117.77 19.67 30.18
CA ALA A 100 -116.66 20.61 30.27
C ALA A 100 -115.45 20.02 31.01
N ARG A 101 -115.68 19.24 32.08
CA ARG A 101 -114.62 18.53 32.80
C ARG A 101 -113.97 17.45 31.94
N GLU A 102 -114.76 16.65 31.23
CA GLU A 102 -114.24 15.65 30.30
C GLU A 102 -113.42 16.30 29.16
N ARG A 103 -113.89 17.43 28.63
CA ARG A 103 -113.11 18.24 27.66
C ARG A 103 -111.81 18.80 28.25
N ALA A 104 -111.81 19.19 29.52
CA ALA A 104 -110.61 19.68 30.19
C ALA A 104 -109.60 18.55 30.45
N GLU A 105 -110.05 17.39 30.92
CA GLU A 105 -109.20 16.21 31.14
C GLU A 105 -108.59 15.71 29.82
N THR A 106 -109.38 15.64 28.75
CA THR A 106 -108.86 15.27 27.42
C THR A 106 -107.86 16.29 26.87
N ALA A 107 -108.09 17.59 27.11
CA ALA A 107 -107.13 18.64 26.74
C ALA A 107 -105.84 18.57 27.57
N GLU A 108 -105.92 18.26 28.86
CA GLU A 108 -104.76 18.08 29.74
C GLU A 108 -103.94 16.86 29.32
N GLN A 109 -104.58 15.72 29.07
CA GLN A 109 -103.92 14.52 28.53
C GLN A 109 -103.26 14.80 27.17
N ALA A 110 -103.93 15.56 26.28
CA ALA A 110 -103.36 15.95 25.00
C ALA A 110 -102.14 16.87 25.17
N ARG A 111 -102.18 17.79 26.14
CA ARG A 111 -101.05 18.67 26.48
C ARG A 111 -99.87 17.87 27.05
N GLU A 112 -100.12 16.97 28.00
CA GLU A 112 -99.08 16.11 28.57
C GLU A 112 -98.42 15.25 27.49
N LYS A 113 -99.22 14.66 26.60
CA LYS A 113 -98.72 13.90 25.46
C LYS A 113 -97.86 14.76 24.52
N ALA A 114 -98.31 15.98 24.19
CA ALA A 114 -97.55 16.90 23.34
C ALA A 114 -96.22 17.32 23.99
N VAL A 115 -96.20 17.57 25.30
CA VAL A 115 -94.97 17.87 26.04
C VAL A 115 -94.02 16.68 26.04
N ALA A 116 -94.52 15.46 26.24
CA ALA A 116 -93.70 14.25 26.18
C ALA A 116 -93.13 14.00 24.77
N GLU A 117 -93.92 14.25 23.73
CA GLU A 117 -93.46 14.15 22.33
C GLU A 117 -92.40 15.20 21.99
N ALA A 118 -92.56 16.43 22.47
CA ALA A 118 -91.57 17.50 22.30
C ALA A 118 -90.25 17.18 23.01
N ALA A 119 -90.30 16.73 24.27
CA ALA A 119 -89.10 16.32 25.01
C ALA A 119 -88.39 15.12 24.35
N ALA A 120 -89.16 14.17 23.81
CA ALA A 120 -88.59 13.05 23.05
C ALA A 120 -87.96 13.50 21.71
N ALA A 121 -88.52 14.53 21.06
CA ALA A 121 -87.94 15.11 19.85
C ALA A 121 -86.64 15.87 20.14
N GLU A 122 -86.60 16.66 21.22
CA GLU A 122 -85.38 17.34 21.69
C GLU A 122 -84.28 16.33 22.02
N ALA A 123 -84.57 15.29 22.81
CA ALA A 123 -83.59 14.26 23.14
C ALA A 123 -83.06 13.52 21.90
N ARG A 124 -83.90 13.32 20.86
CA ARG A 124 -83.46 12.74 19.58
C ARG A 124 -82.58 13.70 18.78
N ALA A 125 -82.86 15.00 18.82
CA ALA A 125 -82.05 16.02 18.17
C ALA A 125 -80.66 16.12 18.83
N GLU A 126 -80.60 16.17 20.17
CA GLU A 126 -79.34 16.16 20.92
C GLU A 126 -78.52 14.88 20.64
N ALA A 127 -79.17 13.71 20.60
CA ALA A 127 -78.50 12.46 20.25
C ALA A 127 -77.97 12.45 18.81
N ALA A 128 -78.71 13.05 17.86
CA ALA A 128 -78.26 13.18 16.47
C ALA A 128 -77.09 14.15 16.33
N GLU A 129 -77.09 15.27 17.06
CA GLU A 129 -75.98 16.22 17.11
C GLU A 129 -74.72 15.59 17.71
N SER A 130 -74.85 14.86 18.82
CA SER A 130 -73.73 14.10 19.41
C SER A 130 -73.18 13.07 18.44
N ALA A 131 -74.05 12.32 17.75
CA ALA A 131 -73.62 11.33 16.77
C ALA A 131 -72.93 11.96 15.54
N ALA A 132 -73.36 13.17 15.14
CA ALA A 132 -72.71 13.92 14.07
C ALA A 132 -71.31 14.40 14.47
N ALA A 133 -71.15 14.92 15.70
CA ALA A 133 -69.85 15.31 16.23
C ALA A 133 -68.87 14.11 16.32
N ASP A 134 -69.33 12.97 16.84
CA ASP A 134 -68.53 11.74 16.90
C ASP A 134 -68.15 11.20 15.50
N ALA A 135 -69.00 11.45 14.50
CA ALA A 135 -68.71 11.08 13.12
C ALA A 135 -67.65 12.01 12.48
N GLU A 136 -67.73 13.31 12.77
CA GLU A 136 -66.75 14.30 12.32
C GLU A 136 -65.37 14.06 12.94
N GLU A 137 -65.30 13.77 14.25
CA GLU A 137 -64.05 13.43 14.93
C GLU A 137 -63.39 12.19 14.31
N ARG A 138 -64.17 11.11 14.10
CA ARG A 138 -63.66 9.88 13.47
C ARG A 138 -63.21 10.10 12.02
N ALA A 139 -63.89 10.99 11.28
CA ALA A 139 -63.48 11.35 9.93
C ALA A 139 -62.13 12.11 9.96
N GLY A 140 -61.96 13.06 10.88
CA GLY A 140 -60.70 13.77 11.08
C GLY A 140 -59.54 12.84 11.48
N GLU A 141 -59.77 11.89 12.39
CA GLU A 141 -58.79 10.87 12.74
C GLU A 141 -58.42 9.96 11.55
N ALA A 142 -59.39 9.58 10.73
CA ALA A 142 -59.17 8.78 9.53
C ALA A 142 -58.32 9.54 8.50
N GLU A 143 -58.62 10.83 8.27
CA GLU A 143 -57.85 11.70 7.37
C GLU A 143 -56.43 11.93 7.87
N SER A 144 -56.24 12.15 9.18
CA SER A 144 -54.91 12.28 9.78
C SER A 144 -54.08 11.01 9.60
N ARG A 145 -54.67 9.82 9.83
CA ARG A 145 -54.00 8.54 9.59
C ARG A 145 -53.67 8.30 8.12
N ALA A 146 -54.57 8.68 7.21
CA ALA A 146 -54.32 8.58 5.77
C ALA A 146 -53.13 9.47 5.35
N THR A 147 -53.13 10.72 5.80
CA THR A 147 -52.05 11.68 5.53
C THR A 147 -50.71 11.21 6.10
N GLU A 148 -50.70 10.64 7.31
CA GLU A 148 -49.49 10.08 7.91
C GLU A 148 -48.99 8.85 7.13
N ALA A 149 -49.89 7.96 6.71
CA ALA A 149 -49.54 6.80 5.89
C ALA A 149 -48.95 7.23 4.54
N GLU A 150 -49.50 8.26 3.89
CA GLU A 150 -48.96 8.82 2.65
C GLU A 150 -47.55 9.40 2.84
N ARG A 151 -47.32 10.15 3.93
CA ARG A 151 -46.00 10.70 4.26
C ARG A 151 -44.98 9.59 4.49
N ARG A 152 -45.33 8.53 5.24
CA ARG A 152 -44.47 7.37 5.46
C ARG A 152 -44.15 6.66 4.14
N ALA A 153 -45.16 6.40 3.31
CA ALA A 153 -44.96 5.79 1.99
C ALA A 153 -44.09 6.65 1.05
N ALA A 154 -44.21 7.98 1.13
CA ALA A 154 -43.35 8.88 0.37
C ALA A 154 -41.89 8.86 0.86
N ALA A 155 -41.67 8.84 2.19
CA ALA A 155 -40.34 8.72 2.78
C ALA A 155 -39.69 7.38 2.42
N ASP A 156 -40.43 6.27 2.49
CA ASP A 156 -39.95 4.94 2.12
C ASP A 156 -39.53 4.88 0.64
N ARG A 157 -40.31 5.51 -0.25
CA ARG A 157 -39.95 5.61 -1.68
C ARG A 157 -38.67 6.41 -1.89
N GLN A 158 -38.51 7.53 -1.19
CA GLN A 158 -37.28 8.33 -1.29
C GLN A 158 -36.06 7.56 -0.76
N GLN A 159 -36.21 6.88 0.37
CA GLN A 159 -35.14 6.05 0.93
C GLN A 159 -34.77 4.89 0.00
N ALA A 160 -35.75 4.24 -0.63
CA ALA A 160 -35.51 3.18 -1.61
C ALA A 160 -34.78 3.72 -2.87
N GLN A 161 -35.14 4.91 -3.35
CA GLN A 161 -34.45 5.57 -4.45
C GLN A 161 -33.00 5.92 -4.10
N GLN A 162 -32.77 6.47 -2.90
CA GLN A 162 -31.43 6.76 -2.40
C GLN A 162 -30.58 5.49 -2.28
N ALA A 163 -31.13 4.42 -1.70
CA ALA A 163 -30.43 3.14 -1.60
C ALA A 163 -30.09 2.57 -2.98
N HIS A 164 -30.96 2.75 -3.97
CA HIS A 164 -30.69 2.35 -5.36
C HIS A 164 -29.57 3.18 -6.00
N THR A 165 -29.58 4.51 -5.82
CA THR A 165 -28.50 5.37 -6.33
C THR A 165 -27.16 5.08 -5.65
N ASP A 166 -27.18 4.84 -4.34
CA ASP A 166 -25.99 4.48 -3.57
C ASP A 166 -25.42 3.13 -4.02
N ARG A 167 -26.29 2.16 -4.32
CA ARG A 167 -25.89 0.87 -4.88
C ARG A 167 -25.23 1.04 -6.25
N ILE A 168 -25.78 1.85 -7.15
CA ILE A 168 -25.17 2.13 -8.45
C ILE A 168 -23.80 2.80 -8.27
N ALA A 169 -23.71 3.80 -7.39
CA ALA A 169 -22.45 4.48 -7.11
C ALA A 169 -21.39 3.52 -6.51
N ALA A 170 -21.79 2.60 -5.65
CA ALA A 170 -20.91 1.58 -5.08
C ALA A 170 -20.42 0.59 -6.15
N LEU A 171 -21.29 0.14 -7.06
CA LEU A 171 -20.91 -0.72 -8.19
C LEU A 171 -19.91 -0.01 -9.12
N GLY A 172 -20.16 1.26 -9.46
CA GLY A 172 -19.23 2.05 -10.28
C GLY A 172 -17.86 2.24 -9.62
N LYS A 173 -17.81 2.42 -8.28
CA LYS A 173 -16.55 2.44 -7.52
C LYS A 173 -15.84 1.09 -7.56
N ALA A 174 -16.58 -0.01 -7.44
CA ALA A 174 -16.02 -1.36 -7.48
C ALA A 174 -15.42 -1.67 -8.87
N GLU A 175 -16.10 -1.29 -9.95
CA GLU A 175 -15.60 -1.42 -11.32
C GLU A 175 -14.33 -0.59 -11.54
N ALA A 176 -14.31 0.66 -11.10
CA ALA A 176 -13.12 1.52 -11.20
C ALA A 176 -11.92 0.96 -10.42
N LEU A 177 -12.16 0.39 -9.23
CA LEU A 177 -11.13 -0.31 -8.46
C LEU A 177 -10.65 -1.57 -9.17
N GLY A 178 -11.55 -2.35 -9.77
CA GLY A 178 -11.21 -3.52 -10.58
C GLY A 178 -10.29 -3.16 -11.76
N GLU A 179 -10.60 -2.07 -12.48
CA GLU A 179 -9.77 -1.56 -13.57
C GLU A 179 -8.40 -1.05 -13.07
N GLN A 180 -8.35 -0.41 -11.91
CA GLN A 180 -7.09 0.00 -11.29
C GLN A 180 -6.21 -1.22 -10.93
N VAL A 181 -6.79 -2.26 -10.32
CA VAL A 181 -6.08 -3.50 -10.00
C VAL A 181 -5.58 -4.18 -11.29
N HIS A 182 -6.39 -4.22 -12.34
CA HIS A 182 -5.99 -4.79 -13.62
C HIS A 182 -4.80 -4.03 -14.23
N ARG A 183 -4.83 -2.69 -14.22
CA ARG A 183 -3.70 -1.85 -14.68
C ARG A 183 -2.44 -2.07 -13.86
N LEU A 184 -2.57 -2.20 -12.54
CA LEU A 184 -1.43 -2.52 -11.67
C LEU A 184 -0.87 -3.93 -11.97
N GLY A 185 -1.74 -4.90 -12.24
CA GLY A 185 -1.36 -6.24 -12.68
C GLY A 185 -0.53 -6.22 -13.97
N GLN A 186 -1.03 -5.55 -15.02
CA GLN A 186 -0.28 -5.37 -16.27
C GLN A 186 1.06 -4.62 -16.07
N GLY A 187 1.08 -3.65 -15.15
CA GLY A 187 2.31 -2.94 -14.78
C GLY A 187 3.33 -3.86 -14.12
N ALA A 188 2.89 -4.74 -13.23
CA ALA A 188 3.73 -5.72 -12.56
C ALA A 188 4.28 -6.79 -13.54
N GLU A 189 3.46 -7.28 -14.47
CA GLU A 189 3.89 -8.22 -15.52
C GLU A 189 4.98 -7.61 -16.39
N ARG A 190 4.79 -6.38 -16.90
CA ARG A 190 5.82 -5.68 -17.68
C ARG A 190 7.09 -5.41 -16.89
N ALA A 191 6.98 -5.18 -15.57
CA ALA A 191 8.15 -5.02 -14.70
C ALA A 191 8.91 -6.35 -14.53
N ALA A 192 8.19 -7.47 -14.39
CA ALA A 192 8.78 -8.81 -14.33
C ALA A 192 9.52 -9.15 -15.63
N GLU A 193 8.90 -8.92 -16.80
CA GLU A 193 9.55 -9.11 -18.11
C GLU A 193 10.83 -8.27 -18.24
N ARG A 194 10.81 -7.01 -17.79
CA ARG A 194 12.01 -6.15 -17.77
C ARG A 194 13.10 -6.68 -16.83
N LEU A 195 12.73 -7.24 -15.68
CA LEU A 195 13.69 -7.83 -14.75
C LEU A 195 14.33 -9.09 -15.33
N GLU A 196 13.56 -9.93 -16.03
CA GLU A 196 14.08 -11.10 -16.74
C GLU A 196 15.07 -10.68 -17.84
N ASP A 197 14.72 -9.70 -18.66
CA ASP A 197 15.59 -9.17 -19.72
C ASP A 197 16.89 -8.56 -19.14
N LEU A 198 16.79 -7.73 -18.09
CA LEU A 198 17.96 -7.18 -17.41
C LEU A 198 18.84 -8.29 -16.80
N THR A 199 18.24 -9.33 -16.23
CA THR A 199 18.98 -10.47 -15.67
C THR A 199 19.72 -11.24 -16.77
N ALA A 200 19.11 -11.42 -17.94
CA ALA A 200 19.74 -12.03 -19.10
C ALA A 200 20.91 -11.17 -19.62
N GLN A 201 20.73 -9.84 -19.71
CA GLN A 201 21.78 -8.91 -20.12
C GLN A 201 22.97 -8.90 -19.15
N VAL A 202 22.71 -8.91 -17.84
CA VAL A 202 23.77 -8.98 -16.81
C VAL A 202 24.53 -10.30 -16.91
N SER A 203 23.84 -11.42 -17.09
CA SER A 203 24.47 -12.73 -17.25
C SER A 203 25.35 -12.80 -18.52
N ALA A 204 24.87 -12.22 -19.63
CA ALA A 204 25.66 -12.14 -20.87
C ALA A 204 26.93 -11.28 -20.68
N ARG A 205 26.79 -10.10 -20.05
CA ARG A 205 27.93 -9.22 -19.72
C ARG A 205 28.94 -9.89 -18.78
N ALA A 206 28.47 -10.68 -17.81
CA ALA A 206 29.34 -11.45 -16.93
C ALA A 206 30.15 -12.48 -17.73
N GLY A 207 29.51 -13.23 -18.63
CA GLY A 207 30.19 -14.18 -19.52
C GLY A 207 31.22 -13.50 -20.45
N GLU A 208 30.89 -12.34 -20.99
CA GLU A 208 31.83 -11.53 -21.80
C GLU A 208 33.04 -11.07 -20.98
N ALA A 209 32.82 -10.62 -19.74
CA ALA A 209 33.88 -10.19 -18.83
C ALA A 209 34.79 -11.35 -18.43
N GLU A 210 34.23 -12.53 -18.11
CA GLU A 210 35.00 -13.74 -17.83
C GLU A 210 35.86 -14.16 -19.03
N ALA A 211 35.29 -14.13 -20.24
CA ALA A 211 36.02 -14.42 -21.46
C ALA A 211 37.14 -13.40 -21.73
N ALA A 212 36.90 -12.11 -21.45
CA ALA A 212 37.93 -11.07 -21.55
C ALA A 212 39.06 -11.28 -20.53
N HIS A 213 38.73 -11.63 -19.28
CA HIS A 213 39.71 -11.97 -18.26
C HIS A 213 40.52 -13.22 -18.61
N ALA A 214 39.89 -14.25 -19.20
CA ALA A 214 40.59 -15.42 -19.69
C ALA A 214 41.60 -15.06 -20.81
N ARG A 215 41.17 -14.22 -21.78
CA ARG A 215 42.06 -13.72 -22.84
C ARG A 215 43.23 -12.90 -22.28
N ALA A 216 42.97 -12.03 -21.31
CA ALA A 216 44.01 -11.23 -20.67
C ALA A 216 45.05 -12.11 -19.96
N ARG A 217 44.62 -13.14 -19.22
CA ARG A 217 45.54 -14.09 -18.57
C ARG A 217 46.36 -14.90 -19.58
N SER A 218 45.74 -15.31 -20.69
CA SER A 218 46.46 -15.98 -21.78
C SER A 218 47.55 -15.09 -22.35
N LEU A 219 47.21 -13.83 -22.70
CA LEU A 219 48.17 -12.87 -23.23
C LEU A 219 49.30 -12.56 -22.22
N GLU A 220 48.98 -12.47 -20.93
CA GLU A 220 49.98 -12.27 -19.88
C GLU A 220 50.95 -13.46 -19.78
N SER A 221 50.43 -14.68 -19.90
CA SER A 221 51.25 -15.91 -19.96
C SER A 221 52.13 -15.93 -21.20
N ASP A 222 51.58 -15.61 -22.38
CA ASP A 222 52.31 -15.57 -23.65
C ASP A 222 53.42 -14.52 -23.61
N LEU A 223 53.16 -13.34 -23.02
CA LEU A 223 54.16 -12.28 -22.85
C LEU A 223 55.27 -12.70 -21.87
N ARG A 224 54.94 -13.39 -20.77
CA ARG A 224 55.96 -13.96 -19.87
C ARG A 224 56.84 -14.98 -20.59
N GLU A 225 56.23 -15.90 -21.33
CA GLU A 225 56.97 -16.92 -22.06
C GLU A 225 57.88 -16.28 -23.14
N LEU A 226 57.36 -15.30 -23.89
CA LEU A 226 58.16 -14.56 -24.88
C LEU A 226 59.33 -13.82 -24.22
N SER A 227 59.09 -13.18 -23.08
CA SER A 227 60.12 -12.53 -22.26
C SER A 227 61.21 -13.52 -21.86
N GLU A 228 60.82 -14.67 -21.30
CA GLU A 228 61.75 -15.73 -20.88
C GLU A 228 62.58 -16.25 -22.07
N ARG A 229 61.93 -16.54 -23.21
CA ARG A 229 62.63 -16.95 -24.44
C ARG A 229 63.65 -15.90 -24.88
N HIS A 230 63.26 -14.62 -24.93
CA HIS A 230 64.18 -13.54 -25.32
C HIS A 230 65.35 -13.40 -24.33
N THR A 231 65.11 -13.50 -23.03
CA THR A 231 66.20 -13.47 -22.03
C THR A 231 67.18 -14.63 -22.20
N ASN A 232 66.66 -15.84 -22.47
CA ASN A 232 67.46 -17.03 -22.72
C ASN A 232 68.24 -16.93 -24.03
N GLU A 233 67.64 -16.40 -25.09
CA GLU A 233 68.31 -16.15 -26.37
C GLU A 233 69.45 -15.14 -26.22
N VAL A 234 69.22 -14.03 -25.51
CA VAL A 234 70.27 -13.03 -25.24
C VAL A 234 71.39 -13.63 -24.39
N ALA A 235 71.08 -14.42 -23.36
CA ALA A 235 72.09 -15.12 -22.57
C ALA A 235 72.91 -16.09 -23.44
N HIS A 236 72.24 -16.90 -24.26
CA HIS A 236 72.88 -17.84 -25.17
C HIS A 236 73.78 -17.15 -26.21
N LEU A 237 73.33 -16.01 -26.75
CA LEU A 237 74.14 -15.20 -27.68
C LEU A 237 75.36 -14.59 -26.99
N ARG A 238 75.22 -14.13 -25.74
CA ARG A 238 76.34 -13.63 -24.94
C ARG A 238 77.36 -14.72 -24.66
N ASP A 239 76.92 -15.89 -24.19
CA ASP A 239 77.79 -17.03 -23.93
C ASP A 239 78.54 -17.45 -25.19
N ARG A 240 77.85 -17.54 -26.34
CA ARG A 240 78.48 -17.85 -27.63
C ARG A 240 79.49 -16.78 -28.04
N HIS A 241 79.18 -15.51 -27.84
CA HIS A 241 80.10 -14.42 -28.15
C HIS A 241 81.34 -14.45 -27.23
N GLU A 242 81.17 -14.69 -25.93
CA GLU A 242 82.27 -14.83 -24.98
C GLU A 242 83.15 -16.04 -25.32
N GLN A 243 82.55 -17.17 -25.67
CA GLN A 243 83.27 -18.35 -26.17
C GLN A 243 84.07 -18.01 -27.45
N ALA A 244 83.45 -17.35 -28.42
CA ALA A 244 84.14 -16.95 -29.65
C ALA A 244 85.31 -16.00 -29.39
N LEU A 245 85.17 -15.05 -28.44
CA LEU A 245 86.28 -14.19 -28.02
C LEU A 245 87.38 -14.96 -27.29
N ALA A 246 87.02 -15.92 -26.43
CA ALA A 246 87.99 -16.77 -25.74
C ALA A 246 88.78 -17.62 -26.74
N ASP A 247 88.11 -18.23 -27.72
CA ASP A 247 88.73 -18.99 -28.80
C ASP A 247 89.66 -18.12 -29.66
N LEU A 248 89.25 -16.91 -30.01
CA LEU A 248 90.10 -15.96 -30.75
C LEU A 248 91.33 -15.56 -29.95
N ARG A 249 91.18 -15.29 -28.65
CA ARG A 249 92.32 -14.98 -27.76
C ARG A 249 93.28 -16.15 -27.62
N ALA A 250 92.75 -17.37 -27.47
CA ALA A 250 93.57 -18.59 -27.42
C ALA A 250 94.36 -18.77 -28.72
N ARG A 251 93.72 -18.58 -29.88
CA ARG A 251 94.40 -18.64 -31.19
C ARG A 251 95.46 -17.55 -31.36
N ASP A 252 95.20 -16.32 -30.92
CA ASP A 252 96.18 -15.24 -30.98
C ASP A 252 97.38 -15.52 -30.08
N GLU A 253 97.16 -16.04 -28.86
CA GLU A 253 98.25 -16.44 -27.96
C GLU A 253 99.05 -17.61 -28.52
N ASP A 254 98.39 -18.65 -29.05
CA ASP A 254 99.05 -19.76 -29.74
C ASP A 254 99.89 -19.27 -30.93
N ALA A 255 99.35 -18.35 -31.75
CA ALA A 255 100.08 -17.76 -32.86
C ALA A 255 101.30 -16.94 -32.39
N ARG A 256 101.18 -16.19 -31.29
CA ARG A 256 102.31 -15.46 -30.69
C ARG A 256 103.37 -16.41 -30.14
N VAL A 257 102.99 -17.50 -29.48
CA VAL A 257 103.92 -18.52 -29.00
C VAL A 257 104.63 -19.18 -30.18
N GLN A 258 103.90 -19.55 -31.24
CA GLN A 258 104.49 -20.09 -32.46
C GLN A 258 105.49 -19.12 -33.09
N LEU A 259 105.13 -17.85 -33.27
CA LEU A 259 106.03 -16.82 -33.81
C LEU A 259 107.27 -16.62 -32.92
N ARG A 260 107.12 -16.60 -31.60
CA ARG A 260 108.26 -16.50 -30.66
C ARG A 260 109.18 -17.72 -30.80
N THR A 261 108.63 -18.93 -30.81
CA THR A 261 109.43 -20.15 -30.95
C THR A 261 110.11 -20.25 -32.31
N GLU A 262 109.48 -19.80 -33.39
CA GLU A 262 110.09 -19.70 -34.71
C GLU A 262 111.22 -18.68 -34.74
N HIS A 263 110.98 -17.50 -34.17
CA HIS A 263 111.99 -16.45 -34.03
C HIS A 263 113.19 -16.91 -33.19
N ASP A 264 112.96 -17.58 -32.05
CA ASP A 264 114.01 -18.14 -31.20
C ASP A 264 114.80 -19.22 -31.93
N ARG A 265 114.14 -20.10 -32.69
CA ARG A 265 114.80 -21.06 -33.58
C ARG A 265 115.66 -20.36 -34.63
N ARG A 266 115.17 -19.28 -35.24
CA ARG A 266 115.93 -18.50 -36.22
C ARG A 266 117.14 -17.84 -35.60
N ILE A 267 117.02 -17.26 -34.40
CA ILE A 267 118.15 -16.70 -33.65
C ILE A 267 119.17 -17.80 -33.31
N ALA A 268 118.72 -18.95 -32.82
CA ALA A 268 119.60 -20.07 -32.50
C ALA A 268 120.35 -20.58 -33.74
N ALA A 269 119.66 -20.72 -34.88
CA ALA A 269 120.27 -21.08 -36.15
C ALA A 269 121.30 -20.04 -36.61
N LEU A 270 120.97 -18.74 -36.58
CA LEU A 270 121.90 -17.67 -36.93
C LEU A 270 123.11 -17.63 -35.98
N ARG A 271 122.93 -17.87 -34.68
CA ARG A 271 124.03 -17.97 -33.72
C ARG A 271 124.94 -19.16 -34.05
N HIS A 272 124.37 -20.30 -34.39
CA HIS A 272 125.13 -21.48 -34.78
C HIS A 272 125.88 -21.27 -36.11
N GLU A 273 125.25 -20.66 -37.11
CA GLU A 273 125.92 -20.26 -38.36
C GLU A 273 127.07 -19.30 -38.09
N HIS A 274 126.86 -18.28 -37.26
CA HIS A 274 127.89 -17.32 -36.89
C HIS A 274 129.04 -17.97 -36.10
N GLU A 275 128.75 -18.88 -35.18
CA GLU A 275 129.77 -19.64 -34.44
C GLU A 275 130.56 -20.58 -35.37
N THR A 276 129.89 -21.21 -36.34
CA THR A 276 130.53 -22.04 -37.37
C THR A 276 131.41 -21.19 -38.30
N ALA A 277 130.96 -20.00 -38.69
CA ALA A 277 131.75 -19.06 -39.46
C ALA A 277 132.98 -18.57 -38.67
N LEU A 278 132.80 -18.26 -37.37
CA LEU A 278 133.91 -17.86 -36.50
C LEU A 278 134.93 -18.98 -36.30
N THR A 279 134.50 -20.24 -36.15
CA THR A 279 135.43 -21.38 -36.04
C THR A 279 136.15 -21.64 -37.36
N ALA A 280 135.46 -21.51 -38.50
CA ALA A 280 136.09 -21.59 -39.82
C ALA A 280 137.16 -20.49 -40.00
N VAL A 281 136.85 -19.23 -39.67
CA VAL A 281 137.80 -18.11 -39.72
C VAL A 281 138.97 -18.33 -38.75
N ARG A 282 138.72 -18.81 -37.53
CA ARG A 282 139.80 -19.15 -36.58
C ARG A 282 140.70 -20.26 -37.13
N HIS A 283 140.13 -21.25 -37.77
CA HIS A 283 140.89 -22.33 -38.39
C HIS A 283 141.75 -21.79 -39.55
N GLU A 284 141.18 -20.94 -40.41
CA GLU A 284 141.87 -20.29 -41.52
C GLU A 284 143.01 -19.38 -41.04
N VAL A 285 142.77 -18.59 -39.97
CA VAL A 285 143.81 -17.81 -39.30
C VAL A 285 144.90 -18.73 -38.74
N SER A 286 144.54 -19.84 -38.10
CA SER A 286 145.52 -20.81 -37.57
C SER A 286 146.39 -21.42 -38.67
N GLU A 287 145.79 -21.77 -39.81
CA GLU A 287 146.47 -22.29 -40.99
C GLU A 287 147.41 -21.24 -41.58
N LEU A 288 146.95 -19.99 -41.72
CA LEU A 288 147.77 -18.87 -42.18
C LEU A 288 148.94 -18.59 -41.25
N THR A 289 148.75 -18.59 -39.92
CA THR A 289 149.86 -18.47 -38.97
C THR A 289 150.83 -19.65 -39.04
N SER A 290 150.33 -20.85 -39.28
CA SER A 290 151.16 -22.06 -39.43
C SER A 290 151.97 -22.03 -40.73
N ALA A 291 151.38 -21.55 -41.83
CA ALA A 291 152.07 -21.34 -43.10
C ALA A 291 153.13 -20.24 -42.96
N GLN A 292 152.79 -19.11 -42.32
CA GLN A 292 153.73 -18.03 -42.04
C GLN A 292 154.92 -18.49 -41.18
N ALA A 293 154.68 -19.35 -40.19
CA ALA A 293 155.74 -19.94 -39.37
C ALA A 293 156.67 -20.86 -40.19
N ARG A 294 156.12 -21.63 -41.15
CA ARG A 294 156.92 -22.44 -42.09
C ARG A 294 157.76 -21.57 -43.03
N ASP A 295 157.19 -20.48 -43.54
CA ASP A 295 157.91 -19.53 -44.41
C ASP A 295 159.01 -18.77 -43.65
N GLN A 296 158.78 -18.44 -42.37
CA GLN A 296 159.83 -17.88 -41.51
C GLN A 296 160.95 -18.88 -41.21
N ALA A 297 160.62 -20.17 -41.02
CA ALA A 297 161.62 -21.22 -40.80
C ALA A 297 162.51 -21.41 -42.04
N THR A 298 161.94 -21.49 -43.23
CA THR A 298 162.71 -21.59 -44.50
C THR A 298 163.54 -20.35 -44.78
N ALA A 299 163.03 -19.15 -44.47
CA ALA A 299 163.79 -17.91 -44.58
C ALA A 299 164.99 -17.85 -43.61
N ASN A 300 164.85 -18.38 -42.40
CA ASN A 300 165.95 -18.45 -41.42
C ASN A 300 167.01 -19.49 -41.81
N GLU A 301 166.59 -20.61 -42.39
CA GLU A 301 167.50 -21.65 -42.91
C GLU A 301 168.32 -21.14 -44.11
N ALA A 302 167.70 -20.34 -44.99
CA ALA A 302 168.40 -19.65 -46.09
C ALA A 302 169.41 -18.59 -45.60
N ARG A 303 169.13 -17.89 -44.50
CA ARG A 303 170.09 -16.94 -43.88
C ARG A 303 171.26 -17.66 -43.20
N ALA A 304 171.02 -18.80 -42.57
CA ALA A 304 172.07 -19.59 -41.93
C ALA A 304 173.06 -20.16 -42.96
N THR A 305 172.58 -20.59 -44.13
CA THR A 305 173.41 -21.08 -45.24
C THR A 305 174.18 -19.97 -45.97
N ALA A 306 173.64 -18.75 -46.04
CA ALA A 306 174.39 -17.59 -46.56
C ALA A 306 175.53 -17.15 -45.61
N ALA A 307 175.32 -17.27 -44.29
CA ALA A 307 176.29 -16.89 -43.27
C ALA A 307 177.45 -17.89 -43.09
N SER A 308 177.33 -19.14 -43.57
CA SER A 308 178.44 -20.10 -43.63
C SER A 308 179.32 -19.86 -44.85
N ALA A 309 178.74 -19.57 -46.01
CA ALA A 309 179.48 -19.27 -47.24
C ALA A 309 180.32 -17.98 -47.16
N GLY A 310 179.93 -17.01 -46.32
CA GLY A 310 180.72 -15.80 -46.06
C GLY A 310 182.01 -16.06 -45.26
N ARG A 311 181.98 -17.02 -44.33
CA ARG A 311 183.12 -17.29 -43.41
C ARG A 311 184.27 -18.05 -44.10
N ASP A 312 183.97 -18.85 -45.11
CA ASP A 312 185.00 -19.54 -45.91
C ASP A 312 185.76 -18.59 -46.84
N ARG A 313 185.15 -17.48 -47.25
CA ARG A 313 185.77 -16.49 -48.14
C ARG A 313 186.82 -15.64 -47.43
N ASP A 314 186.56 -15.26 -46.18
CA ASP A 314 187.48 -14.43 -45.37
C ASP A 314 188.70 -15.23 -44.88
N SER A 315 188.52 -16.53 -44.61
CA SER A 315 189.59 -17.49 -44.27
C SER A 315 190.65 -17.63 -45.38
N VAL A 316 190.22 -17.62 -46.65
CA VAL A 316 191.14 -17.72 -47.81
C VAL A 316 191.87 -16.39 -48.06
N SER A 317 191.24 -15.25 -47.78
CA SER A 317 191.87 -13.94 -47.96
C SER A 317 192.95 -13.65 -46.92
N GLY A 318 192.79 -14.12 -45.67
CA GLY A 318 193.82 -14.00 -44.62
C GLY A 318 195.12 -14.72 -45.00
N ARG A 319 195.01 -15.96 -45.49
CA ARG A 319 196.18 -16.79 -45.86
C ARG A 319 197.02 -16.24 -47.01
N LEU A 320 196.43 -15.48 -47.93
CA LEU A 320 197.16 -14.85 -49.04
C LEU A 320 197.90 -13.58 -48.61
N THR A 321 197.50 -12.95 -47.49
CA THR A 321 198.11 -11.72 -46.99
C THR A 321 199.36 -12.03 -46.16
N GLU A 322 199.33 -13.07 -45.33
CA GLU A 322 200.50 -13.57 -44.57
C GLU A 322 201.62 -14.07 -45.50
N LEU A 323 201.28 -14.71 -46.62
CA LEU A 323 202.25 -15.23 -47.58
C LEU A 323 202.96 -14.10 -48.34
N ARG A 324 202.30 -12.94 -48.51
CA ARG A 324 202.87 -11.76 -49.16
C ARG A 324 203.81 -10.98 -48.23
N GLU A 325 203.50 -10.89 -46.94
CA GLU A 325 204.40 -10.26 -45.96
C GLU A 325 205.68 -11.08 -45.76
N GLY A 326 205.58 -12.41 -45.64
CA GLY A 326 206.75 -13.28 -45.46
C GLY A 326 207.77 -13.21 -46.61
N ILE A 327 207.31 -12.96 -47.84
CA ILE A 327 208.19 -12.81 -49.02
C ILE A 327 208.89 -11.44 -49.03
N LEU A 328 208.25 -10.39 -48.52
CA LEU A 328 208.82 -9.03 -48.53
C LEU A 328 209.81 -8.79 -47.39
N THR A 329 209.67 -9.46 -46.25
CA THR A 329 210.66 -9.38 -45.16
C THR A 329 211.97 -10.10 -45.50
N ALA A 330 211.92 -11.15 -46.33
CA ALA A 330 213.12 -11.88 -46.76
C ALA A 330 214.00 -11.11 -47.76
N LEU A 331 213.48 -10.04 -48.38
CA LEU A 331 214.18 -9.25 -49.40
C LEU A 331 214.86 -7.98 -48.86
N ALA A 332 214.72 -7.67 -47.58
CA ALA A 332 215.18 -6.41 -47.00
C ALA A 332 216.52 -6.47 -46.23
N GLU A 333 217.13 -7.64 -46.02
CA GLU A 333 218.41 -7.75 -45.30
C GLU A 333 219.49 -8.47 -46.14
N GLN A 334 220.65 -7.82 -46.19
CA GLN A 334 221.83 -8.06 -47.03
C GLN A 334 222.63 -9.33 -46.64
N PRO A 335 223.63 -9.77 -47.43
CA PRO A 335 223.57 -11.04 -48.12
C PRO A 335 224.70 -11.99 -47.70
N ALA A 336 224.37 -13.06 -46.99
CA ALA A 336 225.19 -14.27 -46.94
C ALA A 336 224.31 -15.45 -46.51
N ASP A 337 224.39 -16.54 -47.28
CA ASP A 337 223.84 -17.86 -46.97
C ASP A 337 222.31 -18.04 -46.96
N LEU A 338 221.78 -18.05 -48.18
CA LEU A 338 220.38 -18.28 -48.55
C LEU A 338 219.86 -19.73 -48.68
N PRO A 339 220.57 -20.86 -48.43
CA PRO A 339 220.00 -22.19 -48.71
C PRO A 339 219.60 -23.10 -47.50
N PRO A 340 219.14 -22.59 -46.34
CA PRO A 340 218.28 -23.42 -45.47
C PRO A 340 216.88 -22.84 -45.18
N ARG A 341 216.65 -21.52 -45.33
CA ARG A 341 215.39 -20.85 -44.96
C ARG A 341 214.25 -21.02 -45.97
N LEU A 342 214.57 -21.24 -47.25
CA LEU A 342 213.57 -21.47 -48.30
C LEU A 342 212.85 -22.83 -48.18
N ARG A 343 213.45 -23.82 -47.49
CA ARG A 343 212.81 -25.13 -47.27
C ARG A 343 211.72 -25.08 -46.19
N THR A 344 211.88 -24.26 -45.16
CA THR A 344 210.94 -24.19 -44.04
C THR A 344 209.62 -23.50 -44.41
N LEU A 345 209.62 -22.60 -45.40
CA LEU A 345 208.41 -21.92 -45.88
C LEU A 345 207.54 -22.80 -46.80
N LEU A 346 208.13 -23.79 -47.48
CA LEU A 346 207.38 -24.69 -48.37
C LEU A 346 206.68 -25.85 -47.61
N ASP A 347 207.19 -26.27 -46.46
CA ASP A 347 206.54 -27.30 -45.63
C ASP A 347 205.33 -26.77 -44.84
N ALA A 348 205.21 -25.45 -44.64
CA ALA A 348 204.08 -24.82 -43.94
C ALA A 348 202.80 -24.67 -44.82
N THR A 349 202.89 -24.89 -46.13
CA THR A 349 201.77 -24.65 -47.09
C THR A 349 200.93 -25.87 -47.44
N ARG A 350 200.97 -26.97 -46.66
CA ARG A 350 200.12 -28.14 -46.88
C ARG A 350 198.78 -27.99 -46.13
N PRO A 351 197.63 -27.81 -46.81
CA PRO A 351 196.33 -27.72 -46.15
C PRO A 351 195.76 -29.14 -45.93
N GLY A 352 195.68 -29.57 -44.68
CA GLY A 352 194.78 -30.65 -44.26
C GLY A 352 193.38 -30.09 -44.09
N GLY A 353 192.42 -30.65 -44.82
CA GLY A 353 191.02 -30.25 -44.80
C GLY A 353 190.15 -31.05 -43.83
N ALA A 354 188.87 -30.64 -43.85
CA ALA A 354 187.66 -31.37 -43.43
C ALA A 354 187.47 -31.63 -41.93
N HIS A 355 186.32 -31.18 -41.40
CA HIS A 355 185.15 -32.06 -41.31
C HIS A 355 183.91 -31.31 -40.78
N THR A 356 182.79 -31.59 -41.47
CA THR A 356 181.39 -31.75 -41.01
C THR A 356 180.78 -30.76 -40.04
#